data_AF-A0A318JJJ0-F1
#
_entry.id   AF-A0A318JJJ0-F1
#
_cell.length_a   1.000
_cell.length_b   1.000
_cell.length_c   1.000
_cell.angle_alpha   90.00
_cell.angle_beta   90.00
_cell.angle_gamma   90.00
#
_symmetry.space_group_name_H-M   'P 1'
#
loop_
_entity.id
_entity.type
_entity.pdbx_description
1 polymer ?
#
loop_
_entity_poly.entity_id
_entity_poly.type
_entity_poly.pdbx_seq_one_letter_code
_entity_poly.pdbx_strand_id
1 'polypeptide(L)'
;MEQSTISIPVGSATLLVQAEDAARIIIDSIMKPQAPAIFTSKTVPDIGQHWDEQGGIYAGKARGISIPDYHLVIASGDGGFVEDIQWGGYEEDEPEAKCQWDGLANTHSLVKSKHSHPAAEWAAGLVICGFADWYLPSRRESALCYAMAPEAFPQAGWHWTSTQYSPGVAWVQGFNGGTQGGYHKGVELRARAVRRISSI
;
A
#
# COMPACT_ATOMS: atom_id res chain seq x y z
N MET A 1 -44.88 -22.19 0.73
CA MET A 1 -43.74 -21.29 0.44
C MET A 1 -43.14 -21.81 -0.85
N GLU A 2 -43.15 -21.01 -1.91
CA GLU A 2 -42.57 -21.41 -3.19
C GLU A 2 -41.06 -21.55 -3.03
N GLN A 3 -40.51 -22.70 -3.42
CA GLN A 3 -39.07 -22.94 -3.45
C GLN A 3 -38.52 -22.28 -4.72
N SER A 4 -37.94 -21.10 -4.57
CA SER A 4 -37.29 -20.39 -5.67
C SER A 4 -35.93 -21.02 -5.97
N THR A 5 -35.77 -21.57 -7.18
CA THR A 5 -34.51 -22.18 -7.65
C THR A 5 -33.86 -21.35 -8.75
N ILE A 6 -32.53 -21.31 -8.74
CA ILE A 6 -31.69 -20.70 -9.77
C ILE A 6 -31.13 -21.82 -10.65
N SER A 7 -31.25 -21.65 -11.97
CA SER A 7 -30.75 -22.58 -12.98
C SER A 7 -29.52 -22.01 -13.65
N ILE A 8 -28.39 -22.73 -13.57
CA ILE A 8 -27.11 -22.31 -14.12
C ILE A 8 -26.64 -23.36 -15.13
N PRO A 9 -26.52 -23.02 -16.43
CA PRO A 9 -25.95 -23.93 -17.42
C PRO A 9 -24.43 -24.05 -17.21
N VAL A 10 -23.93 -25.28 -17.13
CA VAL A 10 -22.51 -25.61 -16.99
C VAL A 10 -22.13 -26.64 -18.05
N GLY A 11 -21.61 -26.17 -19.18
CA GLY A 11 -21.34 -27.01 -20.34
C GLY A 11 -22.64 -27.60 -20.91
N SER A 12 -22.71 -28.94 -21.00
CA SER A 12 -23.92 -29.67 -21.43
C SER A 12 -24.87 -30.01 -20.28
N ALA A 13 -24.54 -29.69 -19.04
CA ALA A 13 -25.36 -29.94 -17.86
C ALA A 13 -26.01 -28.66 -17.33
N THR A 14 -27.08 -28.82 -16.56
CA THR A 14 -27.74 -27.72 -15.83
C THR A 14 -27.68 -27.99 -14.34
N LEU A 15 -27.11 -27.05 -13.59
CA LEU A 15 -27.10 -27.07 -12.14
C LEU A 15 -28.32 -26.30 -11.63
N LEU A 16 -29.12 -26.95 -10.79
CA LEU A 16 -30.25 -26.34 -10.11
C LEU A 16 -29.89 -26.16 -8.64
N VAL A 17 -29.94 -24.92 -8.16
CA VAL A 17 -29.58 -24.56 -6.78
C VAL A 17 -30.75 -23.80 -6.16
N GLN A 18 -31.01 -24.00 -4.87
CA GLN A 18 -31.97 -23.17 -4.15
C GLN A 18 -31.45 -21.73 -4.06
N ALA A 19 -32.33 -20.75 -4.26
CA ALA A 19 -31.94 -19.34 -4.31
C ALA A 19 -31.29 -18.87 -2.99
N GLU A 20 -31.73 -19.40 -1.84
CA GLU A 20 -31.14 -19.08 -0.53
C GLU A 20 -29.70 -19.61 -0.39
N ASP A 21 -29.44 -20.83 -0.86
CA ASP A 21 -28.11 -21.42 -0.84
C ASP A 21 -27.19 -20.68 -1.81
N ALA A 22 -27.69 -20.32 -3.00
CA ALA A 22 -26.95 -19.52 -3.96
C ALA A 22 -26.60 -18.13 -3.39
N ALA A 23 -27.54 -17.46 -2.72
CA ALA A 23 -27.31 -16.17 -2.08
C ALA A 23 -26.26 -16.28 -0.96
N ARG A 24 -26.34 -17.31 -0.11
CA ARG A 24 -25.32 -17.58 0.92
C ARG A 24 -23.94 -17.80 0.32
N ILE A 25 -23.84 -18.62 -0.72
CA ILE A 25 -22.57 -18.90 -1.41
C ILE A 25 -21.98 -17.62 -2.02
N ILE A 26 -22.82 -16.78 -2.63
CA ILE A 26 -22.38 -15.51 -3.22
C ILE A 26 -21.91 -14.54 -2.13
N ILE A 27 -22.67 -14.39 -1.04
CA ILE A 27 -22.28 -13.54 0.09
C ILE A 27 -20.97 -14.04 0.70
N ASP A 28 -20.84 -15.34 0.96
CA ASP A 28 -19.60 -15.93 1.48
C ASP A 28 -18.43 -15.78 0.50
N SER A 29 -18.67 -15.84 -0.81
CA SER A 29 -17.65 -15.64 -1.84
C SER A 29 -17.19 -14.19 -1.95
N ILE A 30 -18.09 -13.23 -1.74
CA ILE A 30 -17.78 -11.79 -1.75
C ILE A 30 -17.12 -11.37 -0.43
N MET A 31 -17.53 -11.99 0.68
CA MET A 31 -17.02 -11.67 2.03
C MET A 31 -15.75 -12.43 2.40
N LYS A 32 -15.41 -13.53 1.71
CA LYS A 32 -14.09 -14.15 1.86
C LYS A 32 -13.04 -13.24 1.24
N PRO A 33 -12.02 -12.79 1.99
CA PRO A 33 -10.82 -12.27 1.38
C PRO A 33 -10.32 -13.34 0.42
N GLN A 34 -10.28 -13.02 -0.86
CA GLN A 34 -9.69 -13.93 -1.83
C GLN A 34 -8.23 -14.10 -1.41
N ALA A 35 -7.89 -15.31 -0.94
CA ALA A 35 -6.52 -15.63 -0.61
C ALA A 35 -5.67 -15.23 -1.82
N PRO A 36 -4.62 -14.41 -1.63
CA PRO A 36 -3.83 -13.92 -2.75
C PRO A 36 -3.40 -15.12 -3.57
N ALA A 37 -3.56 -15.03 -4.89
CA ALA A 37 -3.03 -16.04 -5.79
C ALA A 37 -1.54 -16.16 -5.46
N ILE A 38 -1.15 -17.31 -4.88
CA ILE A 38 0.24 -17.58 -4.53
C ILE A 38 0.93 -17.88 -5.86
N PHE A 39 1.39 -16.85 -6.54
CA PHE A 39 2.27 -17.02 -7.68
C PHE A 39 3.64 -17.41 -7.13
N THR A 40 3.96 -18.72 -7.22
CA THR A 40 5.19 -19.31 -6.70
C THR A 40 6.35 -19.17 -7.68
N SER A 41 6.64 -17.94 -8.11
CA SER A 41 7.88 -17.62 -8.81
C SER A 41 8.82 -16.94 -7.82
N LYS A 42 9.99 -17.55 -7.64
CA LYS A 42 10.96 -17.22 -6.58
C LYS A 42 12.01 -16.19 -7.00
N THR A 43 11.95 -15.72 -8.24
CA THR A 43 12.93 -14.81 -8.81
C THR A 43 12.54 -13.39 -8.53
N VAL A 44 13.32 -12.71 -7.68
CA VAL A 44 13.24 -11.25 -7.56
C VAL A 44 13.61 -10.66 -8.92
N PRO A 45 12.78 -9.78 -9.49
CA PRO A 45 13.08 -9.15 -10.77
C PRO A 45 14.22 -8.12 -10.62
N ASP A 46 14.70 -7.60 -11.74
CA ASP A 46 15.65 -6.48 -11.72
C ASP A 46 15.02 -5.23 -11.11
N ILE A 47 15.85 -4.35 -10.54
CA ILE A 47 15.42 -3.06 -10.00
C ILE A 47 14.68 -2.25 -11.10
N GLY A 48 13.55 -1.66 -10.73
CA GLY A 48 12.70 -0.87 -11.62
C GLY A 48 11.76 -1.70 -12.50
N GLN A 49 11.90 -3.03 -12.50
CA GLN A 49 10.96 -3.91 -13.21
C GLN A 49 9.74 -4.24 -12.36
N HIS A 50 8.64 -4.56 -13.06
CA HIS A 50 7.44 -5.03 -12.41
C HIS A 50 7.66 -6.43 -11.81
N TRP A 51 7.13 -6.62 -10.61
CA TRP A 51 7.11 -7.87 -9.87
C TRP A 51 5.66 -8.36 -9.85
N ASP A 52 5.28 -9.12 -10.88
CA ASP A 52 3.90 -9.58 -11.11
C ASP A 52 3.33 -10.29 -9.88
N GLU A 53 4.14 -11.12 -9.23
CA GLU A 53 3.75 -11.89 -8.05
C GLU A 53 3.56 -11.04 -6.79
N GLN A 54 4.00 -9.79 -6.80
CA GLN A 54 3.86 -8.85 -5.68
C GLN A 54 3.05 -7.59 -6.02
N GLY A 55 2.55 -7.48 -7.26
CA GLY A 55 1.63 -6.44 -7.70
C GLY A 55 2.26 -5.05 -7.89
N GLY A 56 3.58 -4.95 -8.00
CA GLY A 56 4.26 -3.65 -7.98
C GLY A 56 5.64 -3.64 -8.58
N ILE A 57 6.28 -2.46 -8.59
CA ILE A 57 7.63 -2.26 -9.14
C ILE A 57 8.66 -2.55 -8.05
N TYR A 58 9.65 -3.38 -8.35
CA TYR A 58 10.69 -3.70 -7.38
C TYR A 58 11.69 -2.53 -7.25
N ALA A 59 11.79 -1.97 -6.03
CA ALA A 59 12.67 -0.84 -5.74
C ALA A 59 14.05 -1.27 -5.21
N GLY A 60 14.23 -2.53 -4.82
CA GLY A 60 15.47 -3.02 -4.23
C GLY A 60 15.31 -3.53 -2.79
N LYS A 61 16.45 -3.87 -2.17
CA LYS A 61 16.50 -4.28 -0.76
C LYS A 61 16.61 -3.07 0.17
N ALA A 62 15.72 -2.99 1.13
CA ALA A 62 15.76 -2.03 2.22
C ALA A 62 16.32 -2.68 3.51
N ARG A 63 16.96 -1.87 4.33
CA ARG A 63 17.51 -2.28 5.62
C ARG A 63 16.40 -2.51 6.64
N GLY A 64 16.41 -3.66 7.31
CA GLY A 64 15.57 -3.93 8.46
C GLY A 64 16.10 -3.31 9.77
N ILE A 65 15.22 -2.76 10.61
CA ILE A 65 15.55 -2.33 11.97
C ILE A 65 14.94 -3.31 12.96
N SER A 66 15.79 -4.06 13.67
CA SER A 66 15.36 -5.15 14.56
C SER A 66 14.57 -6.27 13.86
N ILE A 67 14.57 -6.27 12.52
CA ILE A 67 14.04 -7.28 11.62
C ILE A 67 15.09 -7.53 10.52
N PRO A 68 15.03 -8.66 9.78
CA PRO A 68 15.86 -8.85 8.60
C PRO A 68 15.61 -7.79 7.53
N ASP A 69 16.58 -7.62 6.63
CA ASP A 69 16.39 -6.85 5.40
C ASP A 69 15.21 -7.41 4.59
N TYR A 70 14.54 -6.53 3.86
CA TYR A 70 13.34 -6.87 3.09
C TYR A 70 13.42 -6.28 1.69
N HIS A 71 12.66 -6.86 0.77
CA HIS A 71 12.46 -6.29 -0.56
C HIS A 71 11.36 -5.24 -0.50
N LEU A 72 11.60 -4.07 -1.10
CA LEU A 72 10.64 -2.99 -1.19
C LEU A 72 9.97 -3.01 -2.57
N VAL A 73 8.64 -2.99 -2.57
CA VAL A 73 7.80 -3.00 -3.78
C VAL A 73 6.97 -1.72 -3.79
N ILE A 74 7.05 -0.96 -4.87
CA ILE A 74 6.27 0.26 -5.10
C ILE A 74 4.93 -0.14 -5.73
N ALA A 75 3.82 0.38 -5.20
CA ALA A 75 2.50 0.11 -5.76
C ALA A 75 2.44 0.57 -7.24
N SER A 76 2.05 -0.34 -8.13
CA SER A 76 1.92 -0.07 -9.56
C SER A 76 0.53 0.46 -9.91
N GLY A 77 0.44 1.18 -11.03
CA GLY A 77 -0.81 1.75 -11.54
C GLY A 77 -1.38 2.91 -10.73
N ASP A 78 -2.56 3.38 -11.16
CA ASP A 78 -3.22 4.57 -10.60
C ASP A 78 -3.74 4.35 -9.18
N GLY A 79 -4.15 3.11 -8.83
CA GLY A 79 -4.68 2.79 -7.50
C GLY A 79 -3.63 2.88 -6.38
N GLY A 80 -2.34 2.82 -6.71
CA GLY A 80 -1.22 2.94 -5.78
C GLY A 80 -0.74 4.37 -5.53
N PHE A 81 -1.41 5.36 -6.12
CA PHE A 81 -1.02 6.76 -6.12
C PHE A 81 -2.21 7.67 -5.84
N VAL A 82 -1.97 8.76 -5.12
CA VAL A 82 -2.94 9.85 -4.94
C VAL A 82 -2.23 11.18 -5.09
N GLU A 83 -2.84 12.10 -5.83
CA GLU A 83 -2.21 13.37 -6.15
C GLU A 83 -2.27 14.38 -5.00
N ASP A 84 -3.44 14.48 -4.37
CA ASP A 84 -3.72 15.47 -3.33
C ASP A 84 -4.27 14.76 -2.09
N ILE A 85 -3.42 14.62 -1.08
CA ILE A 85 -3.79 14.07 0.22
C ILE A 85 -3.01 14.73 1.35
N GLN A 86 -3.66 14.95 2.50
CA GLN A 86 -3.00 15.48 3.68
C GLN A 86 -2.27 14.38 4.45
N TRP A 87 -1.16 14.75 5.10
CA TRP A 87 -0.53 13.88 6.08
C TRP A 87 -1.38 13.76 7.37
N GLY A 88 -2.09 14.83 7.75
CA GLY A 88 -3.05 14.85 8.87
C GLY A 88 -2.44 15.15 10.24
N GLY A 89 -3.23 15.17 11.32
CA GLY A 89 -2.74 15.46 12.68
C GLY A 89 -1.86 16.71 12.79
N TYR A 90 -2.30 17.83 12.21
CA TYR A 90 -1.58 19.10 12.26
C TYR A 90 -1.43 19.58 13.71
N GLU A 91 -0.21 20.00 14.07
CA GLU A 91 0.21 20.38 15.43
C GLU A 91 0.23 19.26 16.47
N GLU A 92 -0.05 18.02 16.07
CA GLU A 92 -0.05 16.87 16.97
C GLU A 92 1.24 16.06 16.86
N ASP A 93 1.82 15.68 18.00
CA ASP A 93 3.02 14.85 18.05
C ASP A 93 2.66 13.37 17.96
N GLU A 94 3.31 12.65 17.03
CA GLU A 94 3.12 11.22 16.79
C GLU A 94 4.48 10.54 17.04
N PRO A 95 4.86 10.32 18.31
CA PRO A 95 6.20 9.85 18.67
C PRO A 95 6.55 8.51 18.00
N GLU A 96 5.55 7.64 17.83
CA GLU A 96 5.67 6.32 17.19
C GLU A 96 5.71 6.37 15.65
N ALA A 97 5.63 7.55 15.04
CA ALA A 97 5.74 7.74 13.59
C ALA A 97 7.03 8.48 13.19
N LYS A 98 8.04 8.51 14.06
CA LYS A 98 9.32 9.22 13.82
C LYS A 98 10.42 8.32 13.27
N CYS A 99 10.17 7.03 13.08
CA CYS A 99 11.20 6.11 12.57
C CYS A 99 11.53 6.46 11.13
N GLN A 100 12.80 6.71 10.83
CA GLN A 100 13.22 7.05 9.47
C GLN A 100 13.28 5.84 8.54
N TRP A 101 13.21 4.61 9.06
CA TRP A 101 13.53 3.37 8.35
C TRP A 101 12.39 2.36 8.24
N ASP A 102 11.33 2.50 9.06
CA ASP A 102 10.24 1.54 9.11
C ASP A 102 8.91 2.25 8.82
N GLY A 103 8.57 2.32 7.53
CA GLY A 103 7.35 2.97 7.09
C GLY A 103 6.10 2.19 7.47
N LEU A 104 6.20 0.86 7.59
CA LEU A 104 5.07 0.05 8.02
C LEU A 104 4.73 0.33 9.48
N ALA A 105 5.74 0.35 10.37
CA ALA A 105 5.53 0.67 11.77
C ALA A 105 4.95 2.08 11.95
N ASN A 106 5.50 3.08 11.24
CA ASN A 106 4.95 4.44 11.26
C ASN A 106 3.50 4.47 10.73
N THR A 107 3.22 3.84 9.60
CA THR A 107 1.86 3.86 9.03
C THR A 107 0.86 3.20 9.98
N HIS A 108 1.23 2.08 10.60
CA HIS A 108 0.39 1.43 11.61
C HIS A 108 0.18 2.28 12.86
N SER A 109 1.16 3.05 13.31
CA SER A 109 0.98 3.94 14.47
C SER A 109 0.07 5.11 14.12
N LEU A 110 0.22 5.71 12.94
CA LEU A 110 -0.65 6.78 12.44
C LEU A 110 -2.10 6.31 12.28
N VAL A 111 -2.35 5.14 11.69
CA VAL A 111 -3.71 4.59 11.56
C VAL A 111 -4.38 4.32 12.91
N LYS A 112 -3.58 4.06 13.95
CA LYS A 112 -4.08 3.84 15.33
C LYS A 112 -4.14 5.13 16.16
N SER A 113 -3.70 6.27 15.61
CA SER A 113 -3.76 7.54 16.32
C SER A 113 -5.20 7.93 16.60
N LYS A 114 -5.38 8.77 17.62
CA LYS A 114 -6.66 9.46 17.87
C LYS A 114 -6.91 10.59 16.86
N HIS A 115 -5.88 11.00 16.14
CA HIS A 115 -5.94 12.02 15.08
C HIS A 115 -6.03 11.35 13.72
N SER A 116 -6.71 12.00 12.77
CA SER A 116 -6.79 11.49 11.40
C SER A 116 -5.49 11.77 10.65
N HIS A 117 -5.02 10.74 9.93
CA HIS A 117 -3.86 10.75 9.06
C HIS A 117 -4.22 10.22 7.67
N PRO A 118 -4.85 11.04 6.82
CA PRO A 118 -5.45 10.56 5.57
C PRO A 118 -4.46 9.81 4.66
N ALA A 119 -3.23 10.29 4.51
CA ALA A 119 -2.22 9.60 3.69
C ALA A 119 -1.86 8.20 4.21
N ALA A 120 -1.79 8.02 5.54
CA ALA A 120 -1.49 6.73 6.14
C ALA A 120 -2.69 5.77 6.08
N GLU A 121 -3.89 6.28 6.40
CA GLU A 121 -5.16 5.56 6.31
C GLU A 121 -5.44 5.09 4.88
N TRP A 122 -5.24 5.98 3.89
CA TRP A 122 -5.35 5.65 2.48
C TRP A 122 -4.42 4.49 2.13
N ALA A 123 -3.12 4.62 2.40
CA ALA A 123 -2.15 3.60 2.01
C ALA A 123 -2.44 2.25 2.67
N ALA A 124 -2.81 2.24 3.95
CA ALA A 124 -3.16 1.02 4.70
C ALA A 124 -4.51 0.40 4.26
N GLY A 125 -5.39 1.19 3.65
CA GLY A 125 -6.69 0.73 3.15
C GLY A 125 -6.65 0.17 1.72
N LEU A 126 -5.51 0.24 1.03
CA LEU A 126 -5.41 -0.20 -0.37
C LEU A 126 -5.48 -1.73 -0.49
N VAL A 127 -6.19 -2.17 -1.53
CA VAL A 127 -6.15 -3.56 -2.01
C VAL A 127 -5.77 -3.53 -3.49
N ILE A 128 -4.52 -3.88 -3.79
CA ILE A 128 -3.97 -3.85 -5.16
C ILE A 128 -3.46 -5.25 -5.49
N CYS A 129 -3.91 -5.80 -6.62
CA CYS A 129 -3.56 -7.16 -7.06
C CYS A 129 -3.82 -8.25 -5.99
N GLY A 130 -4.81 -8.03 -5.10
CA GLY A 130 -5.14 -8.95 -4.00
C GLY A 130 -4.28 -8.79 -2.74
N PHE A 131 -3.34 -7.83 -2.71
CA PHE A 131 -2.51 -7.52 -1.55
C PHE A 131 -3.10 -6.35 -0.76
N ALA A 132 -3.16 -6.48 0.57
CA ALA A 132 -3.78 -5.53 1.50
C ALA A 132 -2.80 -5.05 2.61
N ASP A 133 -1.51 -5.24 2.38
CA ASP A 133 -0.39 -4.90 3.28
C ASP A 133 0.45 -3.73 2.74
N TRP A 134 -0.22 -2.82 2.02
CA TRP A 134 0.34 -1.57 1.53
C TRP A 134 0.47 -0.55 2.67
N TYR A 135 1.48 0.32 2.57
CA TYR A 135 1.73 1.36 3.56
C TYR A 135 2.44 2.57 2.96
N LEU A 136 2.47 3.68 3.70
CA LEU A 136 3.16 4.89 3.29
C LEU A 136 4.66 4.78 3.63
N PRO A 137 5.57 4.94 2.66
CA PRO A 137 7.00 4.69 2.88
C PRO A 137 7.56 5.63 3.94
N SER A 138 8.51 5.15 4.74
CA SER A 138 9.33 6.02 5.58
C SER A 138 10.23 6.91 4.74
N ARG A 139 10.85 7.91 5.39
CA ARG A 139 11.85 8.78 4.76
C ARG A 139 12.95 8.00 4.02
N ARG A 140 13.47 6.91 4.58
CA ARG A 140 14.58 6.15 3.97
C ARG A 140 14.11 5.16 2.91
N GLU A 141 12.93 4.58 3.06
CA GLU A 141 12.31 3.81 1.98
C GLU A 141 12.02 4.70 0.78
N SER A 142 11.50 5.92 0.99
CA SER A 142 11.26 6.86 -0.11
C SER A 142 12.56 7.31 -0.80
N ALA A 143 13.65 7.44 -0.05
CA ALA A 143 14.98 7.72 -0.63
C ALA A 143 15.51 6.54 -1.45
N LEU A 144 15.26 5.30 -1.03
CA LEU A 144 15.57 4.10 -1.81
C LEU A 144 14.78 4.10 -3.12
N CYS A 145 13.47 4.37 -3.06
CA CYS A 145 12.65 4.49 -4.27
C CYS A 145 13.21 5.53 -5.24
N TYR A 146 13.63 6.71 -4.75
CA TYR A 146 14.26 7.73 -5.60
C TYR A 146 15.58 7.25 -6.23
N ALA A 147 16.42 6.55 -5.45
CA ALA A 147 17.72 6.10 -5.94
C ALA A 147 17.61 4.98 -6.99
N MET A 148 16.55 4.16 -6.91
CA MET A 148 16.48 2.89 -7.61
C MET A 148 15.38 2.81 -8.68
N ALA A 149 14.25 3.49 -8.47
CA ALA A 149 13.12 3.49 -9.41
C ALA A 149 12.38 4.84 -9.41
N PRO A 150 13.07 5.98 -9.65
CA PRO A 150 12.43 7.29 -9.62
C PRO A 150 11.36 7.46 -10.70
N GLU A 151 11.41 6.67 -11.79
CA GLU A 151 10.45 6.68 -12.89
C GLU A 151 9.05 6.21 -12.47
N ALA A 152 8.95 5.48 -11.35
CA ALA A 152 7.68 5.06 -10.76
C ALA A 152 6.91 6.22 -10.10
N PHE A 153 7.50 7.42 -10.03
CA PHE A 153 6.92 8.58 -9.38
C PHE A 153 6.79 9.77 -10.34
N PRO A 154 5.75 10.60 -10.19
CA PRO A 154 5.72 11.92 -10.81
C PRO A 154 6.98 12.72 -10.46
N GLN A 155 7.67 13.22 -11.48
CA GLN A 155 8.89 14.01 -11.28
C GLN A 155 8.58 15.35 -10.62
N ALA A 156 7.44 15.96 -10.94
CA ALA A 156 7.00 17.20 -10.31
C ALA A 156 6.31 16.96 -8.96
N GLY A 157 6.59 17.85 -8.01
CA GLY A 157 5.92 17.88 -6.71
C GLY A 157 6.58 17.04 -5.62
N TRP A 158 6.01 17.17 -4.43
CA TRP A 158 6.48 16.50 -3.21
C TRP A 158 5.58 15.31 -2.90
N HIS A 159 6.20 14.23 -2.41
CA HIS A 159 5.51 13.03 -1.96
C HIS A 159 5.65 12.89 -0.45
N TRP A 160 4.54 12.64 0.22
CA TRP A 160 4.52 12.34 1.64
C TRP A 160 5.28 11.05 1.95
N THR A 161 5.91 11.06 3.12
CA THR A 161 6.42 9.87 3.79
C THR A 161 5.66 9.67 5.09
N SER A 162 5.68 8.47 5.66
CA SER A 162 5.08 8.20 6.97
C SER A 162 5.89 8.77 8.14
N THR A 163 7.06 9.34 7.90
CA THR A 163 7.94 9.83 8.95
C THR A 163 7.55 11.25 9.37
N GLN A 164 7.09 11.42 10.61
CA GLN A 164 6.89 12.72 11.22
C GLN A 164 8.24 13.44 11.45
N TYR A 165 8.28 14.75 11.18
CA TYR A 165 9.43 15.61 11.49
C TYR A 165 9.23 16.36 12.81
N SER A 166 8.05 16.97 12.98
CA SER A 166 7.63 17.71 14.17
C SER A 166 6.10 17.69 14.30
N PRO A 167 5.50 18.25 15.36
CA PRO A 167 4.04 18.28 15.50
C PRO A 167 3.33 18.97 14.32
N GLY A 168 3.94 19.99 13.70
CA GLY A 168 3.35 20.68 12.54
C GLY A 168 3.77 20.14 11.17
N VAL A 169 4.80 19.28 11.10
CA VAL A 169 5.54 19.00 9.86
C VAL A 169 5.83 17.52 9.69
N ALA A 170 5.69 17.00 8.47
CA ALA A 170 6.10 15.65 8.08
C ALA A 170 7.16 15.67 6.96
N TRP A 171 7.93 14.60 6.85
CA TRP A 171 8.95 14.47 5.81
C TRP A 171 8.33 14.21 4.44
N VAL A 172 8.92 14.84 3.43
CA VAL A 172 8.59 14.64 2.02
C VAL A 172 9.81 14.29 1.18
N GLN A 173 9.57 13.64 0.04
CA GLN A 173 10.55 13.35 -1.01
C GLN A 173 10.15 14.02 -2.33
N GLY A 174 11.10 14.73 -2.94
CA GLY A 174 10.99 15.17 -4.34
C GLY A 174 11.71 14.20 -5.26
N PHE A 175 11.06 13.81 -6.37
CA PHE A 175 11.62 12.83 -7.31
C PHE A 175 12.35 13.45 -8.51
N ASN A 176 12.11 14.73 -8.85
CA ASN A 176 12.87 15.47 -9.89
C ASN A 176 14.39 15.54 -9.63
N GLY A 177 14.82 15.45 -8.38
CA GLY A 177 16.21 15.68 -7.98
C GLY A 177 16.61 15.17 -6.59
N GLY A 178 15.76 14.33 -5.97
CA GLY A 178 16.14 13.61 -4.74
C GLY A 178 16.11 14.41 -3.44
N THR A 179 15.72 15.69 -3.48
CA THR A 179 15.68 16.52 -2.28
C THR A 179 14.65 15.98 -1.28
N GLN A 180 14.98 16.04 0.00
CA GLN A 180 14.06 15.75 1.11
C GLN A 180 13.91 16.98 1.98
N GLY A 181 12.72 17.20 2.53
CA GLY A 181 12.41 18.34 3.39
C GLY A 181 11.20 18.08 4.27
N GLY A 182 10.81 19.10 5.03
CA GLY A 182 9.59 19.09 5.83
C GLY A 182 8.51 19.95 5.17
N TYR A 183 7.26 19.47 5.17
CA TYR A 183 6.09 20.26 4.81
C TYR A 183 5.02 20.21 5.90
N HIS A 184 4.20 21.27 5.96
CA HIS A 184 3.08 21.34 6.91
C HIS A 184 2.07 20.22 6.63
N LYS A 185 1.70 19.49 7.68
CA LYS A 185 0.90 18.26 7.57
C LYS A 185 -0.51 18.46 7.02
N GLY A 186 -1.05 19.68 7.11
CA GLY A 186 -2.35 20.07 6.56
C GLY A 186 -2.31 20.47 5.08
N VAL A 187 -1.14 20.49 4.44
CA VAL A 187 -1.03 20.69 2.98
C VAL A 187 -1.37 19.39 2.27
N GLU A 188 -2.04 19.48 1.13
CA GLU A 188 -2.27 18.35 0.26
C GLU A 188 -1.06 18.18 -0.67
N LEU A 189 -0.45 16.99 -0.60
CA LEU A 189 0.65 16.58 -1.47
C LEU A 189 0.41 15.16 -1.96
N ARG A 190 1.33 14.65 -2.77
CA ARG A 190 1.21 13.33 -3.38
C ARG A 190 1.53 12.24 -2.37
N ALA A 191 0.96 11.06 -2.55
CA ALA A 191 1.40 9.87 -1.85
C ALA A 191 1.43 8.68 -2.82
N ARG A 192 2.39 7.78 -2.61
CA ARG A 192 2.49 6.51 -3.32
C ARG A 192 2.79 5.41 -2.30
N ALA A 193 1.99 4.36 -2.32
CA ALA A 193 2.13 3.27 -1.38
C ALA A 193 3.28 2.34 -1.76
N VAL A 194 3.85 1.70 -0.75
CA VAL A 194 4.86 0.65 -0.88
C VAL A 194 4.44 -0.57 -0.06
N ARG A 195 5.12 -1.69 -0.30
CA ARG A 195 4.92 -2.95 0.41
C ARG A 195 6.28 -3.62 0.65
N ARG A 196 6.41 -4.35 1.77
CA ARG A 196 7.64 -5.05 2.15
C ARG A 196 7.47 -6.56 2.03
N ILE A 197 8.49 -7.21 1.50
CA ILE A 197 8.55 -8.68 1.38
C ILE A 197 9.77 -9.20 2.16
N SER A 198 9.52 -9.90 3.26
CA SER A 198 10.57 -10.35 4.19
C SER A 198 11.23 -11.68 3.83
N SER A 199 10.69 -12.42 2.85
CA SER A 199 11.26 -13.68 2.36
C SER A 199 10.65 -14.08 1.00
N ILE A 200 11.45 -14.75 0.17
CA ILE A 200 11.09 -15.37 -1.12
C ILE A 200 11.45 -16.85 -1.09
#